data_AF-A0A931MPL9-F1
#
_entry.id   AF-A0A931MPL9-F1
#
_cell.length_a   1.000
_cell.length_b   1.000
_cell.length_c   1.000
_cell.angle_alpha   90.00
_cell.angle_beta   90.00
_cell.angle_gamma   90.00
#
_symmetry.space_group_name_H-M   'P 1'
#
loop_
_entity.id
_entity.type
_entity.pdbx_description
1 polymer ?
#
loop_
_entity_poly.entity_id
_entity_poly.type
_entity_poly.pdbx_seq_one_letter_code
_entity_poly.pdbx_strand_id
1 'polypeptide(L)'
;MASLQPDLVLGSWLVDPETDFDTLSAVAPTVAPLGDTGVDRWDEQVRVLGEILGRSDDAEKIISDREAEIAEAALPGLAGRTGVLSQYVVGQGQFAVVDYPTVAAFNTPSSLSIGYALDTIRPQLEAIAGV
;
A
#
# COMPACT_ATOMS: atom_id res chain seq x y z
N MET A 1 14.18 -9.00 16.04
CA MET A 1 14.79 -7.69 15.73
C MET A 1 15.88 -7.29 16.71
N ALA A 2 15.72 -7.46 18.03
CA ALA A 2 16.75 -7.11 19.02
C ALA A 2 18.14 -7.76 18.79
N SER A 3 18.20 -8.92 18.13
CA SER A 3 19.44 -9.59 17.74
C SER A 3 20.12 -9.01 16.49
N LEU A 4 19.43 -8.17 15.71
CA LEU A 4 19.94 -7.58 14.47
C LEU A 4 20.65 -6.24 14.69
N GLN A 5 20.55 -5.66 15.90
CA GLN A 5 21.15 -4.39 16.29
C GLN A 5 20.99 -3.29 15.22
N PRO A 6 19.74 -2.98 14.79
CA PRO A 6 19.52 -1.95 13.80
C PRO A 6 19.98 -0.59 14.32
N ASP A 7 20.49 0.26 13.42
CA ASP A 7 20.80 1.66 13.67
C ASP A 7 19.61 2.59 13.34
N LEU A 8 18.63 2.09 12.58
CA LEU A 8 17.38 2.75 12.24
C LEU A 8 16.29 1.70 11.97
N VAL A 9 15.06 1.99 12.37
CA VAL A 9 13.85 1.25 11.99
C VAL A 9 12.94 2.14 11.16
N LEU A 10 12.51 1.63 10.02
CA LEU A 10 11.52 2.29 9.17
C LEU A 10 10.17 1.60 9.37
N GLY A 11 9.27 2.27 10.09
CA GLY A 11 7.91 1.77 10.29
C GLY A 11 7.08 1.98 9.04
N SER A 12 6.50 0.90 8.53
CA SER A 12 5.46 1.00 7.50
C SER A 12 4.10 1.17 8.15
N TRP A 13 3.06 1.38 7.32
CA TRP A 13 1.65 1.45 7.73
C TRP A 13 1.14 0.29 8.61
N LEU A 14 1.90 -0.81 8.73
CA LEU A 14 1.60 -1.94 9.60
C LEU A 14 2.07 -1.76 11.05
N VAL A 15 2.88 -0.73 11.34
CA VAL A 15 3.35 -0.44 12.70
C VAL A 15 2.22 0.22 13.46
N ASP A 16 1.72 -0.48 14.48
CA ASP A 16 0.76 0.10 15.43
C ASP A 16 1.44 1.17 16.30
N PRO A 17 0.90 2.41 16.35
CA PRO A 17 1.52 3.50 17.11
C PRO A 17 1.53 3.28 18.63
N GLU A 18 0.57 2.53 19.17
CA GLU A 18 0.42 2.34 20.62
C GLU A 18 1.29 1.18 21.14
N THR A 19 1.54 0.17 20.31
CA THR A 19 2.16 -1.09 20.76
C THR A 19 3.48 -1.40 20.07
N ASP A 20 3.56 -1.23 18.75
CA ASP A 20 4.76 -1.57 17.99
C ASP A 20 5.79 -0.44 18.00
N PHE A 21 5.36 0.81 17.86
CA PHE A 21 6.26 1.96 17.77
C PHE A 21 7.15 2.13 19.01
N ASP A 22 6.57 2.08 20.22
CA ASP A 22 7.32 2.19 21.47
C ASP A 22 8.30 1.03 21.65
N THR A 23 7.87 -0.17 21.29
CA THR A 23 8.71 -1.38 21.36
C THR A 23 9.90 -1.28 20.41
N LEU A 24 9.70 -0.78 19.18
CA LEU A 24 10.75 -0.60 18.18
C LEU A 24 11.69 0.55 18.55
N SER A 25 11.14 1.65 19.07
CA SER A 25 11.88 2.82 19.53
C SER A 25 12.81 2.54 20.70
N ALA A 26 12.48 1.53 21.53
CA ALA A 26 13.37 1.05 22.59
C ALA A 26 14.61 0.30 22.05
N VAL A 27 14.58 -0.16 20.78
CA VAL A 27 15.69 -0.89 20.14
C VAL A 27 16.59 0.05 19.33
N ALA A 28 15.99 0.96 18.54
CA ALA A 28 16.71 1.91 17.68
C ALA A 28 15.80 3.11 17.33
N PRO A 29 16.37 4.24 16.88
CA PRO A 29 15.58 5.32 16.30
C PRO A 29 14.58 4.78 15.28
N THR A 30 13.30 5.11 15.45
CA THR A 30 12.21 4.57 14.62
C THR A 30 11.47 5.71 13.94
N VAL A 31 11.28 5.58 12.63
CA VAL A 31 10.45 6.49 11.83
C VAL A 31 9.04 5.91 11.78
N ALA A 32 8.07 6.69 12.23
CA ALA A 32 6.66 6.32 12.13
C ALA A 32 6.16 6.40 10.67
N PRO A 33 5.02 5.77 10.34
CA PRO A 33 4.31 6.05 9.10
C PRO A 33 4.11 7.56 8.91
N LEU A 34 4.16 8.02 7.66
CA LEU A 34 4.09 9.46 7.36
C LEU A 34 2.66 10.00 7.42
N GLY A 35 1.68 9.18 7.05
CA GLY A 35 0.25 9.48 7.14
C GLY A 35 -0.48 8.67 8.21
N ASP A 36 -1.70 9.11 8.52
CA ASP A 36 -2.55 8.48 9.54
C ASP A 36 -3.28 7.22 9.05
N THR A 37 -3.37 7.00 7.73
CA THR A 37 -4.12 5.89 7.16
C THR A 37 -3.52 5.38 5.84
N GLY A 38 -3.47 4.06 5.69
CA GLY A 38 -3.10 3.40 4.43
C GLY A 38 -1.60 3.44 4.14
N VAL A 39 -1.24 3.12 2.89
CA VAL A 39 0.16 3.09 2.43
C VAL A 39 0.60 4.50 2.08
N ASP A 40 1.70 4.96 2.68
CA ASP A 40 2.30 6.27 2.40
C ASP A 40 2.64 6.44 0.91
N ARG A 41 2.66 7.69 0.43
CA ARG A 41 3.07 7.98 -0.94
C ARG A 41 4.54 7.61 -1.15
N TRP A 42 4.84 6.95 -2.27
CA TRP A 42 6.20 6.45 -2.54
C TRP A 42 7.24 7.57 -2.63
N ASP A 43 6.87 8.73 -3.21
CA ASP A 43 7.77 9.86 -3.37
C ASP A 43 8.09 10.52 -2.03
N GLU A 44 7.11 10.61 -1.13
CA GLU A 44 7.33 11.11 0.24
C GLU A 44 8.25 10.19 1.04
N GLN A 45 8.05 8.87 0.95
CA GLN A 45 8.95 7.89 1.57
C GLN A 45 10.39 8.06 1.06
N VAL A 46 10.58 8.27 -0.25
CA VAL A 46 11.91 8.49 -0.84
C VAL A 46 12.53 9.81 -0.35
N ARG A 47 11.75 10.90 -0.22
CA ARG A 47 12.24 12.18 0.32
C ARG A 47 12.72 12.05 1.76
N VAL A 48 11.91 11.43 2.62
CA VAL A 48 12.26 11.21 4.04
C VAL A 48 13.52 10.38 4.17
N LEU A 49 13.68 9.33 3.35
CA LEU A 49 14.92 8.55 3.31
C LEU A 49 16.11 9.38 2.84
N GLY A 50 15.91 10.25 1.84
CA GLY A 50 16.91 11.22 1.40
C GLY A 50 17.38 12.12 2.54
N GLU A 51 16.46 12.67 3.32
CA GLU A 51 16.78 13.52 4.48
C GLU A 51 17.56 12.76 5.56
N ILE A 52 17.08 11.58 5.94
CA ILE A 52 17.73 10.74 6.97
C ILE A 52 19.16 10.37 6.57
N LEU A 53 19.38 10.06 5.30
CA LEU A 53 20.67 9.65 4.79
C LEU A 53 21.57 10.83 4.37
N GLY A 54 21.08 12.07 4.44
CA GLY A 54 21.80 13.26 3.96
C GLY A 54 22.01 13.27 2.44
N ARG A 55 21.08 12.68 1.69
CA ARG A 55 21.12 12.47 0.23
C ARG A 55 19.88 13.03 -0.47
N SER A 56 19.41 14.20 -0.06
CA SER A 56 18.20 14.84 -0.62
C SER A 56 18.27 15.04 -2.13
N ASP A 57 19.43 15.43 -2.68
CA ASP A 57 19.62 15.60 -4.12
C ASP A 57 19.42 14.29 -4.90
N ASP A 58 19.91 13.17 -4.35
CA ASP A 58 19.71 11.85 -4.96
C ASP A 58 18.25 11.42 -4.89
N ALA A 59 17.55 11.72 -3.78
CA ALA A 59 16.14 11.43 -3.61
C ALA A 59 15.28 12.18 -4.63
N GLU A 60 15.50 13.49 -4.79
CA GLU A 60 14.79 14.30 -5.78
C GLU A 60 15.07 13.84 -7.21
N LYS A 61 16.30 13.42 -7.50
CA LYS A 61 16.63 12.82 -8.79
C LYS A 61 15.84 11.54 -9.05
N ILE A 62 15.81 10.60 -8.09
CA ILE A 62 15.05 9.35 -8.21
C ILE A 62 13.57 9.63 -8.48
N ILE A 63 13.00 10.60 -7.76
CA ILE A 63 11.60 10.99 -7.92
C ILE A 63 11.35 11.54 -9.31
N SER A 64 12.17 12.50 -9.74
CA SER A 64 12.04 13.14 -11.05
C SER A 64 12.23 12.15 -12.21
N ASP A 65 13.21 11.26 -12.13
CA ASP A 65 13.47 10.25 -13.16
C ASP A 65 12.27 9.30 -13.30
N ARG A 66 11.68 8.86 -12.17
CA ARG A 66 10.50 7.98 -12.18
C ARG A 66 9.25 8.71 -12.68
N GLU A 67 9.03 9.96 -12.30
CA GLU A 67 7.90 10.75 -12.84
C GLU A 67 8.03 10.94 -14.35
N ALA A 68 9.24 11.14 -14.87
CA ALA A 68 9.50 11.21 -16.30
C ALA A 68 9.19 9.89 -17.02
N GLU A 69 9.61 8.74 -16.46
CA GLU A 69 9.28 7.41 -16.99
C GLU A 69 7.75 7.19 -17.05
N ILE A 70 7.02 7.61 -16.01
CA ILE A 70 5.55 7.51 -15.97
C ILE A 70 4.91 8.41 -17.03
N ALA A 71 5.41 9.64 -17.19
CA ALA A 71 4.91 10.58 -18.19
C ALA A 71 5.17 10.09 -19.62
N GLU A 72 6.33 9.48 -19.89
CA GLU A 72 6.66 8.88 -21.18
C GLU A 72 5.74 7.69 -21.51
N ALA A 73 5.41 6.88 -20.51
CA ALA A 73 4.48 5.75 -20.65
C ALA A 73 3.00 6.15 -20.71
N ALA A 74 2.67 7.44 -20.56
CA ALA A 74 1.29 7.90 -20.57
C ALA A 74 0.59 7.58 -21.89
N LEU A 75 -0.67 7.16 -21.81
CA LEU A 75 -1.50 6.83 -22.96
C LEU A 75 -2.63 7.86 -23.09
N PRO A 76 -2.50 8.91 -23.93
CA PRO A 76 -3.51 9.98 -24.05
C PRO A 76 -4.90 9.47 -24.41
N GLY A 77 -5.00 8.34 -25.12
CA GLY A 77 -6.27 7.70 -25.45
C GLY A 77 -7.07 7.17 -24.24
N LEU A 78 -6.45 7.10 -23.06
CA LEU A 78 -7.12 6.74 -21.82
C LEU A 78 -7.71 7.93 -21.07
N ALA A 79 -7.50 9.17 -21.53
CA ALA A 79 -8.07 10.36 -20.90
C ALA A 79 -9.60 10.26 -20.80
N GLY A 80 -10.12 10.41 -19.57
CA GLY A 80 -11.56 10.30 -19.28
C GLY A 80 -12.12 8.88 -19.32
N ARG A 81 -11.29 7.85 -19.49
CA ARG A 81 -11.70 6.44 -19.40
C ARG A 81 -11.60 5.94 -17.96
N THR A 82 -12.52 5.06 -17.58
CA THR A 82 -12.45 4.33 -16.30
C THR A 82 -11.60 3.07 -16.48
N GLY A 83 -10.73 2.79 -15.52
CA GLY A 83 -9.95 1.55 -15.43
C GLY A 83 -10.13 0.91 -14.07
N VAL A 84 -9.85 -0.40 -13.97
CA VAL A 84 -9.83 -1.14 -12.71
C VAL A 84 -8.49 -1.83 -12.55
N LEU A 85 -7.92 -1.78 -11.36
CA LEU A 85 -6.78 -2.61 -10.97
C LEU A 85 -7.35 -3.86 -10.30
N SER A 86 -7.06 -5.03 -10.85
CA SER A 86 -7.59 -6.31 -10.36
C SER A 86 -6.44 -7.27 -10.06
N GLN A 87 -6.64 -8.09 -9.04
CA GLN A 87 -5.71 -9.16 -8.71
C GLN A 87 -6.09 -10.42 -9.51
N TYR A 88 -5.11 -10.95 -10.23
CA TYR A 88 -5.26 -12.22 -10.93
C TYR A 88 -4.99 -13.38 -9.97
N VAL A 89 -5.97 -14.25 -9.78
CA VAL A 89 -5.83 -15.44 -8.93
C VAL A 89 -5.21 -16.57 -9.77
N VAL A 90 -3.88 -16.70 -9.67
CA VAL A 90 -3.11 -17.71 -10.39
C VAL A 90 -3.59 -19.11 -9.99
N GLY A 91 -3.87 -19.96 -10.98
CA GLY A 91 -4.33 -21.34 -10.79
C GLY A 91 -5.83 -21.57 -11.05
N GLN A 92 -6.66 -20.53 -10.95
CA GLN A 92 -8.10 -20.63 -11.22
C GLN A 92 -8.54 -19.87 -12.48
N GLY A 93 -7.65 -19.10 -13.12
CA GLY A 93 -7.97 -18.38 -14.35
C GLY A 93 -8.96 -17.23 -14.15
N GLN A 94 -9.08 -16.73 -12.92
CA GLN A 94 -10.11 -15.77 -12.52
C GLN A 94 -9.49 -14.43 -12.10
N PHE A 95 -10.25 -13.36 -12.35
CA PHE A 95 -9.95 -12.00 -11.88
C PHE A 95 -10.91 -11.64 -10.77
N ALA A 96 -10.38 -11.18 -9.64
CA ALA A 96 -11.20 -10.60 -8.58
C ALA A 96 -11.12 -9.08 -8.69
N VAL A 97 -12.24 -8.42 -8.96
CA VAL A 97 -12.32 -6.97 -8.92
C VAL A 97 -12.72 -6.58 -7.51
N VAL A 98 -11.75 -6.11 -6.74
CA VAL A 98 -11.92 -5.78 -5.33
C VAL A 98 -11.51 -4.33 -5.15
N ASP A 99 -12.45 -3.49 -4.72
CA ASP A 99 -12.13 -2.11 -4.36
C ASP A 99 -11.41 -2.05 -3.00
N TYR A 100 -10.80 -0.90 -2.71
CA TYR A 100 -10.03 -0.74 -1.47
C TYR A 100 -10.85 -0.98 -0.19
N PRO A 101 -12.09 -0.48 -0.06
CA PRO A 101 -12.93 -0.79 1.10
C PRO A 101 -13.20 -2.29 1.26
N THR A 102 -13.39 -3.04 0.17
CA THR A 102 -13.59 -4.50 0.23
C THR A 102 -12.31 -5.23 0.64
N VAL A 103 -11.14 -4.78 0.17
CA VAL A 103 -9.85 -5.30 0.65
C VAL A 103 -9.66 -5.04 2.14
N ALA A 104 -9.94 -3.81 2.60
CA ALA A 104 -9.87 -3.48 4.01
C ALA A 104 -10.84 -4.34 4.83
N ALA A 105 -12.07 -4.54 4.35
CA ALA A 105 -13.06 -5.38 5.00
C ALA A 105 -12.61 -6.84 5.18
N PHE A 106 -11.89 -7.40 4.20
CA PHE A 106 -11.31 -8.74 4.31
C PHE A 106 -10.14 -8.81 5.28
N ASN A 107 -9.29 -7.78 5.33
CA ASN A 107 -8.10 -7.77 6.19
C ASN A 107 -8.41 -7.41 7.65
N THR A 108 -9.42 -6.58 7.89
CA THR A 108 -9.87 -6.18 9.24
C THR A 108 -11.35 -6.57 9.44
N PRO A 109 -11.64 -7.86 9.63
CA PRO A 109 -13.01 -8.35 9.72
C PRO A 109 -13.72 -7.86 10.99
N SER A 110 -14.92 -7.31 10.82
CA SER A 110 -15.86 -6.89 11.86
C SER A 110 -17.27 -7.29 11.43
N SER A 111 -18.24 -7.25 12.35
CA SER A 111 -19.64 -7.55 12.02
C SER A 111 -20.19 -6.65 10.91
N LEU A 112 -19.76 -5.39 10.86
CA LEU A 112 -20.11 -4.43 9.81
C LEU A 112 -19.38 -4.70 8.49
N SER A 113 -18.07 -5.00 8.54
CA SER A 113 -17.26 -5.18 7.33
C SER A 113 -17.51 -6.51 6.63
N ILE A 114 -17.87 -7.57 7.37
CA ILE A 114 -18.20 -8.89 6.80
C ILE A 114 -19.47 -8.80 5.95
N GLY A 115 -20.52 -8.10 6.41
CA GLY A 115 -21.74 -7.91 5.64
C GLY A 115 -21.46 -7.18 4.32
N TYR A 116 -20.74 -6.05 4.40
CA TYR A 116 -20.33 -5.28 3.24
C TYR A 116 -19.48 -6.10 2.23
N ALA A 117 -18.48 -6.84 2.71
CA ALA A 117 -17.63 -7.65 1.85
C ALA A 117 -18.40 -8.78 1.15
N LEU A 118 -19.32 -9.43 1.87
CA LEU A 118 -20.19 -10.47 1.30
C LEU A 118 -21.13 -9.91 0.24
N ASP A 119 -21.77 -8.77 0.50
CA ASP A 119 -22.67 -8.13 -0.46
C ASP A 119 -21.93 -7.68 -1.73
N THR A 120 -20.66 -7.29 -1.59
CA THR A 120 -19.84 -6.81 -2.71
C THR A 120 -19.28 -7.96 -3.58
N ILE A 121 -18.88 -9.07 -2.95
CA ILE A 121 -18.15 -10.15 -3.64
C ILE A 121 -19.08 -11.29 -4.07
N ARG A 122 -20.18 -11.54 -3.35
CA ARG A 122 -21.13 -12.63 -3.67
C ARG A 122 -21.61 -12.60 -5.13
N PRO A 123 -22.04 -11.47 -5.72
CA PRO A 123 -22.48 -11.44 -7.11
C PRO A 123 -21.37 -11.82 -8.09
N GLN A 124 -20.11 -11.51 -7.77
CA GLN A 124 -18.96 -11.87 -8.60
C GLN A 124 -18.70 -13.37 -8.54
N LEU A 125 -18.81 -13.97 -7.34
CA LEU A 125 -18.66 -15.41 -7.16
C LEU A 125 -19.79 -16.21 -7.82
N GLU A 126 -21.03 -15.71 -7.74
CA GLU A 126 -22.20 -16.28 -8.42
C GLU A 126 -22.04 -16.25 -9.94
N ALA A 127 -21.63 -15.10 -10.50
CA ALA A 127 -21.33 -14.97 -11.93
C ALA A 127 -20.20 -15.92 -12.40
N ILE A 128 -19.18 -16.14 -11.56
CA ILE A 128 -18.08 -17.09 -11.82
C ILE A 128 -18.57 -18.55 -11.77
N ALA A 129 -19.44 -18.87 -10.81
CA ALA A 129 -19.98 -20.20 -10.60
C ALA A 129 -21.14 -20.55 -11.57
N GLY A 130 -21.68 -19.55 -12.28
CA GLY A 130 -22.79 -19.69 -13.22
C GLY A 130 -24.13 -19.96 -12.53
N VAL A 131 -24.32 -19.48 -11.30
CA VAL A 131 -25.52 -19.65 -10.46
C VAL A 131 -26.15 -18.32 -10.09
#